data_AF-A0A8H6PK80-F1
#
_entry.id   AF-A0A8H6PK80-F1
#
_cell.length_a   1.000
_cell.length_b   1.000
_cell.length_c   1.000
_cell.angle_alpha   90.00
_cell.angle_beta   90.00
_cell.angle_gamma   90.00
#
_symmetry.space_group_name_H-M   'P 1'
#
loop_
_entity.id
_entity.type
_entity.pdbx_description
1 polymer ?
#
loop_
_entity_poly.entity_id
_entity_poly.type
_entity_poly.pdbx_seq_one_letter_code
_entity_poly.pdbx_strand_id
1 'polypeptide(L)'
;MSAEDTSALLGMHKVAAIKIYRAATEHALMRANFLVTDDLSVLQPFVLFLLLSIFTDEAKLVWPLTGIAQRLVTTHSTGHGPVSQEIRRRLYWQLWYLDKRAVEDHGKSALDTNHDTVSLPCNITDTELDLGYTSTTQDKGWAESSFPLIRLDIARTRSSLATAQSLYEKEQLIQRCHSRIKSRYLASCDGSQPIHWLAKHVTGVLISELWFEIHSAGLFFSAWCPVSIIDIPRGVHEDAQAKAWSWLLKGYLQFQPLLFVAAELSARSMGDSLSVRAWEVAHAAFGRWPDETRRTGQGKLLDSLLRNSQERWRGMQQEAALATASLLNVPVEDESAQDK
;
A
#
# COMPACT_ATOMS: atom_id res chain seq x y z
N MET A 1 17.72 3.59 2.67
CA MET A 1 19.08 4.18 2.72
C MET A 1 19.33 5.10 1.54
N SER A 2 19.91 6.27 1.82
CA SER A 2 20.38 7.20 0.79
C SER A 2 21.59 6.62 0.03
N ALA A 3 21.96 7.20 -1.12
CA ALA A 3 23.14 6.76 -1.85
C ALA A 3 24.43 6.99 -1.03
N GLU A 4 24.47 8.06 -0.24
CA GLU A 4 25.57 8.44 0.63
C GLU A 4 25.73 7.45 1.79
N ASP A 5 24.65 7.14 2.51
CA ASP A 5 24.69 6.13 3.59
C ASP A 5 25.14 4.77 3.08
N THR A 6 24.72 4.40 1.87
CA THR A 6 25.08 3.11 1.26
C THR A 6 26.58 3.06 0.94
N SER A 7 27.13 4.15 0.41
CA SER A 7 28.56 4.24 0.13
C SER A 7 29.39 4.24 1.42
N ALA A 8 28.92 4.92 2.47
CA ALA A 8 29.58 4.95 3.77
C ALA A 8 29.57 3.57 4.47
N LEU A 9 28.45 2.85 4.41
CA LEU A 9 28.29 1.57 5.09
C LEU A 9 28.93 0.40 4.34
N LEU A 10 28.79 0.36 3.01
CA LEU A 10 29.17 -0.80 2.19
C LEU A 10 30.44 -0.56 1.35
N GLY A 11 30.98 0.66 1.34
CA GLY A 11 32.15 1.03 0.54
C GLY A 11 31.88 1.00 -0.98
N MET A 12 30.63 1.02 -1.40
CA MET A 12 30.24 0.88 -2.81
C MET A 12 28.97 1.66 -3.14
N HIS A 13 28.82 2.03 -4.41
CA HIS A 13 27.61 2.69 -4.88
C HIS A 13 26.38 1.79 -4.72
N LYS A 14 25.26 2.38 -4.28
CA LYS A 14 24.01 1.67 -4.01
C LYS A 14 23.53 0.76 -5.14
N VAL A 15 23.62 1.21 -6.38
CA VAL A 15 23.21 0.41 -7.56
C VAL A 15 24.11 -0.83 -7.72
N ALA A 16 25.41 -0.69 -7.49
CA ALA A 16 26.35 -1.81 -7.54
C ALA A 16 26.10 -2.78 -6.38
N ALA A 17 25.89 -2.28 -5.17
CA ALA A 17 25.57 -3.09 -4.00
C ALA A 17 24.34 -3.96 -4.23
N ILE A 18 23.23 -3.35 -4.69
CA ILE A 18 21.99 -4.09 -4.96
C ILE A 18 22.24 -5.20 -5.98
N LYS A 19 22.96 -4.94 -7.07
CA LYS A 19 23.28 -5.95 -8.08
C LYS A 19 24.13 -7.10 -7.51
N ILE A 20 25.17 -6.78 -6.74
CA ILE A 20 26.08 -7.78 -6.18
C ILE A 20 25.37 -8.67 -5.15
N TYR A 21 24.72 -8.08 -4.15
CA TYR A 21 24.05 -8.83 -3.09
C TYR A 21 22.86 -9.65 -3.61
N ARG A 22 22.15 -9.14 -4.63
CA ARG A 22 21.12 -9.90 -5.34
C ARG A 22 21.71 -11.14 -6.00
N ALA A 23 22.72 -10.97 -6.87
CA ALA A 23 23.35 -12.10 -7.58
C ALA A 23 23.95 -13.13 -6.60
N ALA A 24 24.57 -12.67 -5.51
CA ALA A 24 25.07 -13.55 -4.46
C ALA A 24 23.95 -14.34 -3.76
N THR A 25 22.81 -13.70 -3.48
CA THR A 25 21.63 -14.35 -2.88
C THR A 25 21.03 -15.39 -3.83
N GLU A 26 20.88 -15.06 -5.11
CA GLU A 26 20.40 -15.98 -6.15
C GLU A 26 21.32 -17.20 -6.26
N HIS A 27 22.63 -17.01 -6.32
CA HIS A 27 23.60 -18.10 -6.34
C HIS A 27 23.53 -18.97 -5.08
N ALA A 28 23.39 -18.37 -3.89
CA ALA A 28 23.28 -19.10 -2.64
C ALA A 28 22.00 -19.95 -2.58
N LEU A 29 20.86 -19.39 -2.97
CA LEU A 29 19.58 -20.11 -3.06
C LEU A 29 19.64 -21.27 -4.05
N MET A 30 20.22 -21.04 -5.23
CA MET A 30 20.40 -22.10 -6.24
C MET A 30 21.27 -23.24 -5.72
N ARG A 31 22.39 -22.93 -5.04
CA ARG A 31 23.25 -23.94 -4.42
C ARG A 31 22.56 -24.72 -3.30
N ALA A 32 21.64 -24.08 -2.58
CA ALA A 32 20.81 -24.70 -1.55
C ALA A 32 19.60 -25.48 -2.11
N ASN A 33 19.46 -25.53 -3.45
CA ASN A 33 18.37 -26.22 -4.13
C ASN A 33 16.98 -25.80 -3.62
N PHE A 34 16.79 -24.48 -3.49
CA PHE A 34 15.62 -23.90 -2.81
C PHE A 34 14.26 -24.31 -3.38
N LEU A 35 14.19 -24.79 -4.63
CA LEU A 35 12.94 -25.20 -5.29
C LEU A 35 12.38 -26.54 -4.79
N VAL A 36 13.16 -27.31 -4.04
CA VAL A 36 12.75 -28.62 -3.49
C VAL A 36 13.15 -28.81 -2.03
N THR A 37 13.59 -27.74 -1.37
CA THR A 37 14.02 -27.77 0.04
C THR A 37 12.83 -27.81 1.00
N ASP A 38 13.02 -28.46 2.14
CA ASP A 38 12.12 -28.39 3.30
C ASP A 38 12.75 -27.62 4.49
N ASP A 39 14.00 -27.17 4.35
CA ASP A 39 14.75 -26.47 5.38
C ASP A 39 14.25 -25.02 5.53
N LEU A 40 13.71 -24.70 6.71
CA LEU A 40 13.28 -23.35 7.06
C LEU A 40 14.42 -22.33 6.97
N SER A 41 15.67 -22.75 7.15
CA SER A 41 16.85 -21.89 7.01
C SER A 41 17.10 -21.46 5.56
N VAL A 42 16.57 -22.20 4.59
CA VAL A 42 16.60 -21.85 3.16
C VAL A 42 15.31 -21.14 2.75
N LEU A 43 14.15 -21.59 3.27
CA LEU A 43 12.85 -20.97 2.96
C LEU A 43 12.75 -19.53 3.49
N GLN A 44 13.28 -19.22 4.66
CA GLN A 44 13.29 -17.86 5.21
C GLN A 44 13.96 -16.84 4.28
N PRO A 45 15.24 -16.99 3.88
CA PRO A 45 15.89 -16.06 2.97
C PRO A 45 15.25 -16.07 1.58
N PHE A 46 14.68 -17.18 1.11
CA PHE A 46 13.92 -17.21 -0.14
C PHE A 46 12.68 -16.30 -0.07
N VAL A 47 11.88 -16.39 0.99
CA VAL A 47 10.70 -15.52 1.16
C VAL A 47 11.09 -14.05 1.32
N LEU A 48 12.18 -13.75 2.05
CA LEU A 48 12.72 -12.39 2.14
C LEU A 48 13.17 -11.85 0.78
N PHE A 49 13.84 -12.68 -0.02
CA PHE A 49 14.23 -12.33 -1.39
C PHE A 49 13.02 -11.97 -2.25
N LEU A 50 11.92 -12.73 -2.18
CA LEU A 50 10.68 -12.42 -2.88
C LEU A 50 10.04 -11.10 -2.42
N LEU A 51 9.99 -10.88 -1.10
CA LEU A 51 9.46 -9.65 -0.51
C LEU A 51 10.23 -8.41 -0.96
N LEU A 52 11.56 -8.50 -1.11
CA LEU A 52 12.38 -7.39 -1.58
C LEU A 52 12.32 -7.23 -3.10
N SER A 53 12.16 -8.32 -3.83
CA SER A 53 12.13 -8.32 -5.30
C SER A 53 10.93 -7.57 -5.89
N ILE A 54 9.84 -7.40 -5.12
CA ILE A 54 8.68 -6.58 -5.54
C ILE A 54 9.05 -5.10 -5.76
N PHE A 55 10.12 -4.63 -5.11
CA PHE A 55 10.61 -3.25 -5.25
C PHE A 55 11.67 -3.10 -6.35
N THR A 56 11.86 -4.14 -7.17
CA THR A 56 12.84 -4.17 -8.28
C THR A 56 12.17 -4.43 -9.62
N ASP A 57 12.88 -4.22 -10.72
CA ASP A 57 12.35 -4.34 -12.10
C ASP A 57 11.87 -5.76 -12.49
N GLU A 58 11.99 -6.75 -11.60
CA GLU A 58 11.66 -8.16 -11.84
C GLU A 58 10.37 -8.62 -11.14
N ALA A 59 9.44 -7.71 -10.83
CA ALA A 59 8.13 -8.03 -10.24
C ALA A 59 7.32 -9.12 -11.00
N LYS A 60 7.67 -9.39 -12.26
CA LYS A 60 7.10 -10.46 -13.08
C LYS A 60 7.43 -11.87 -12.56
N LEU A 61 8.63 -12.10 -12.03
CA LEU A 61 9.07 -13.41 -11.51
C LEU A 61 8.61 -13.66 -10.07
N VAL A 62 8.34 -12.59 -9.32
CA VAL A 62 7.91 -12.67 -7.92
C VAL A 62 6.64 -13.50 -7.77
N TRP A 63 5.62 -13.24 -8.60
CA TRP A 63 4.34 -13.95 -8.51
C TRP A 63 4.43 -15.48 -8.70
N PRO A 64 5.03 -16.02 -9.79
CA PRO A 64 5.16 -17.47 -9.94
C PRO A 64 6.04 -18.10 -8.84
N LEU A 65 7.10 -17.43 -8.40
CA LEU A 65 7.96 -17.92 -7.31
C LEU A 65 7.25 -17.90 -5.95
N THR A 66 6.37 -16.94 -5.69
CA THR A 66 5.49 -16.93 -4.51
C THR A 66 4.62 -18.19 -4.47
N GLY A 67 4.05 -18.60 -5.60
CA GLY A 67 3.27 -19.84 -5.67
C GLY A 67 4.10 -21.10 -5.39
N ILE A 68 5.35 -21.15 -5.86
CA ILE A 68 6.28 -22.25 -5.54
C ILE A 68 6.63 -22.25 -4.05
N ALA A 69 7.03 -21.09 -3.51
CA ALA A 69 7.35 -20.94 -2.10
C ALA A 69 6.19 -21.36 -1.20
N GLN A 70 4.95 -21.00 -1.58
CA GLN A 70 3.76 -21.35 -0.82
C GLN A 70 3.54 -22.87 -0.78
N ARG A 71 3.78 -23.58 -1.89
CA ARG A 71 3.73 -25.05 -1.91
C ARG A 71 4.80 -25.65 -1.00
N LEU A 72 6.04 -25.18 -1.07
CA LEU A 72 7.13 -25.70 -0.23
C LEU A 72 6.85 -25.52 1.27
N VAL A 73 6.26 -24.39 1.65
CA VAL A 73 5.88 -24.12 3.04
C VAL A 73 4.73 -25.03 3.51
N THR A 74 3.80 -25.42 2.62
CA THR A 74 2.62 -26.23 2.98
C THR A 74 2.82 -27.74 2.87
N THR A 75 3.63 -28.24 1.93
CA THR A 75 3.78 -29.69 1.68
C THR A 75 4.71 -30.38 2.66
N HIS A 76 5.69 -29.67 3.22
CA HIS A 76 6.71 -30.29 4.06
C HIS A 76 6.42 -30.01 5.54
N SER A 77 6.28 -31.05 6.36
CA SER A 77 5.96 -30.97 7.79
C SER A 77 7.18 -31.12 8.70
N THR A 78 8.39 -31.08 8.15
CA THR A 78 9.62 -31.23 8.94
C THR A 78 9.81 -30.02 9.87
N GLY A 79 10.19 -30.31 11.13
CA GLY A 79 10.26 -29.34 12.23
C GLY A 79 9.06 -29.43 13.18
N HIS A 80 9.14 -30.34 14.16
CA HIS A 80 8.04 -30.62 15.11
C HIS A 80 8.03 -29.68 16.34
N GLY A 81 9.00 -28.76 16.44
CA GLY A 81 9.12 -27.84 17.57
C GLY A 81 8.20 -26.62 17.43
N PRO A 82 7.81 -25.99 18.56
CA PRO A 82 6.94 -24.80 18.55
C PRO A 82 7.53 -23.64 17.75
N VAL A 83 8.86 -23.47 17.77
CA VAL A 83 9.58 -22.46 17.01
C VAL A 83 9.45 -22.68 15.50
N SER A 84 9.77 -23.88 15.02
CA SER A 84 9.68 -24.22 13.59
C SER A 84 8.24 -24.07 13.07
N GLN A 85 7.24 -24.44 13.88
CA GLN A 85 5.84 -24.26 13.52
C GLN A 85 5.44 -22.79 13.44
N GLU A 86 5.89 -21.94 14.37
CA GLU A 86 5.64 -20.50 14.32
C GLU A 86 6.32 -19.84 13.12
N ILE A 87 7.59 -20.17 12.84
CA ILE A 87 8.31 -19.68 11.65
C ILE A 87 7.56 -20.08 10.38
N ARG A 88 7.13 -21.34 10.26
CA ARG A 88 6.37 -21.83 9.11
C ARG A 88 5.05 -21.08 8.94
N ARG A 89 4.32 -20.82 10.03
CA ARG A 89 3.10 -19.98 10.01
C ARG A 89 3.40 -18.57 9.53
N ARG A 90 4.46 -17.92 10.04
CA ARG A 90 4.88 -16.58 9.60
C ARG A 90 5.20 -16.55 8.10
N LEU A 91 5.94 -17.53 7.59
CA LEU A 91 6.26 -17.65 6.15
C LEU A 91 5.01 -17.85 5.29
N TYR A 92 4.11 -18.77 5.71
CA TYR A 92 2.87 -19.03 4.98
C TYR A 92 2.02 -17.77 4.83
N TRP A 93 1.79 -17.05 5.93
CA TRP A 93 0.95 -15.85 5.91
C TRP A 93 1.60 -14.67 5.19
N GLN A 94 2.93 -14.58 5.21
CA GLN A 94 3.65 -13.59 4.41
C GLN A 94 3.51 -13.85 2.90
N LEU A 95 3.60 -15.11 2.48
CA LEU A 95 3.39 -15.50 1.08
C LEU A 95 1.95 -15.30 0.63
N TRP A 96 0.99 -15.68 1.48
CA TRP A 96 -0.43 -15.43 1.24
C TRP A 96 -0.71 -13.93 1.04
N TYR A 97 -0.16 -13.09 1.91
CA TYR A 97 -0.30 -11.63 1.78
C TYR A 97 0.32 -11.11 0.47
N LEU A 98 1.51 -11.59 0.09
CA LEU A 98 2.17 -11.20 -1.16
C LEU A 98 1.35 -11.58 -2.39
N ASP A 99 0.75 -12.77 -2.41
CA ASP A 99 -0.13 -13.18 -3.51
C ASP A 99 -1.37 -12.29 -3.61
N LYS A 100 -2.05 -12.01 -2.49
CA LYS A 100 -3.20 -11.10 -2.45
C LYS A 100 -2.85 -9.69 -2.93
N ARG A 101 -1.68 -9.16 -2.52
CA ARG A 101 -1.22 -7.85 -3.00
C ARG A 101 -0.89 -7.84 -4.49
N ALA A 102 -0.30 -8.92 -5.02
CA ALA A 102 -0.03 -9.02 -6.45
C ALA A 102 -1.32 -9.01 -7.30
N VAL A 103 -2.44 -9.56 -6.78
CA VAL A 103 -3.76 -9.44 -7.41
C VAL A 103 -4.25 -8.00 -7.40
N GLU A 104 -4.18 -7.32 -6.25
CA GLU A 104 -4.63 -5.93 -6.09
C GLU A 104 -3.85 -4.96 -7.00
N ASP A 105 -2.52 -5.06 -7.00
CA ASP A 105 -1.63 -4.10 -7.68
C ASP A 105 -1.49 -4.38 -9.18
N HIS A 106 -1.68 -5.62 -9.62
CA HIS A 106 -1.37 -6.04 -11.00
C HIS A 106 -2.50 -6.80 -11.71
N GLY A 107 -3.65 -7.01 -11.08
CA GLY A 107 -4.81 -7.69 -11.67
C GLY A 107 -4.56 -9.17 -12.00
N LYS A 108 -3.61 -9.81 -11.30
CA LYS A 108 -3.31 -11.25 -11.48
C LYS A 108 -4.39 -12.12 -10.81
N SER A 109 -4.46 -13.40 -11.17
CA SER A 109 -5.33 -14.34 -10.44
C SER A 109 -4.70 -14.67 -9.09
N ALA A 110 -5.52 -14.73 -8.03
CA ALA A 110 -5.08 -15.24 -6.74
C ALA A 110 -4.83 -16.75 -6.82
N LEU A 111 -3.97 -17.26 -5.94
CA LEU A 111 -3.87 -18.67 -5.67
C LEU A 111 -5.10 -19.14 -4.87
N ASP A 112 -5.66 -20.28 -5.27
CA ASP A 112 -6.73 -20.94 -4.52
C ASP A 112 -6.15 -21.57 -3.25
N THR A 113 -6.12 -20.77 -2.19
CA THR A 113 -5.55 -21.18 -0.91
C THR A 113 -6.64 -21.25 0.16
N ASN A 114 -6.88 -22.43 0.71
CA ASN A 114 -7.78 -22.61 1.86
C ASN A 114 -7.08 -22.13 3.14
N HIS A 115 -7.10 -20.82 3.36
CA HIS A 115 -6.46 -20.15 4.49
C HIS A 115 -7.09 -20.50 5.86
N ASP A 116 -8.28 -21.11 5.89
CA ASP A 116 -8.93 -21.53 7.14
C ASP A 116 -8.24 -22.71 7.81
N THR A 117 -7.37 -23.41 7.09
CA THR A 117 -6.63 -24.59 7.60
C THR A 117 -5.36 -24.25 8.37
N VAL A 118 -4.85 -23.02 8.26
CA VAL A 118 -3.59 -22.60 8.89
C VAL A 118 -3.89 -21.56 9.97
N SER A 119 -3.43 -21.82 11.20
CA SER A 119 -3.62 -20.87 12.30
C SER A 119 -2.80 -19.59 12.09
N LEU A 120 -3.29 -18.47 12.62
CA LEU A 120 -2.60 -17.19 12.55
C LEU A 120 -1.24 -17.23 13.28
N PRO A 121 -0.27 -16.40 12.87
CA PRO A 121 0.98 -16.22 13.63
C PRO A 121 0.70 -15.60 14.99
N CYS A 122 1.55 -15.89 15.96
CA CYS A 122 1.45 -15.30 17.28
C CYS A 122 2.07 -13.88 17.32
N ASN A 123 1.47 -12.98 18.10
CA ASN A 123 2.04 -11.67 18.38
C ASN A 123 3.05 -11.77 19.54
N ILE A 124 4.29 -12.19 19.24
CA ILE A 124 5.33 -12.53 20.23
C ILE A 124 6.68 -11.99 19.76
N THR A 125 7.56 -11.69 20.70
CA THR A 125 8.91 -11.22 20.38
C THR A 125 9.82 -12.35 19.92
N ASP A 126 10.92 -12.02 19.26
CA ASP A 126 11.90 -13.04 18.84
C ASP A 126 12.56 -13.72 20.05
N THR A 127 12.73 -12.99 21.17
CA THR A 127 13.18 -13.59 22.44
C THR A 127 12.18 -14.59 23.01
N GLU A 128 10.88 -14.32 22.92
CA GLU A 128 9.83 -15.27 23.34
C GLU A 128 9.76 -16.49 22.41
N LEU A 129 10.03 -16.28 21.12
CA LEU A 129 10.13 -17.34 20.13
C LEU A 129 11.29 -18.29 20.46
N ASP A 130 12.50 -17.76 20.71
CA ASP A 130 13.70 -18.55 21.02
C ASP A 130 13.56 -19.36 22.31
N LEU A 131 12.84 -18.83 23.30
CA LEU A 131 12.58 -19.50 24.57
C LEU A 131 11.49 -20.59 24.50
N GLY A 132 10.95 -20.88 23.32
CA GLY A 132 9.95 -21.95 23.14
C GLY A 132 8.59 -21.58 23.71
N TYR A 133 8.09 -20.39 23.37
CA TYR A 133 6.78 -19.81 23.69
C TYR A 133 5.69 -20.78 24.20
N THR A 134 5.11 -20.46 25.37
CA THR A 134 3.88 -21.06 25.91
C THR A 134 2.70 -20.14 25.63
N SER A 135 1.54 -20.68 25.23
CA SER A 135 0.35 -20.01 24.66
C SER A 135 -0.25 -18.81 25.42
N THR A 136 0.32 -18.40 26.53
CA THR A 136 -0.16 -17.40 27.49
C THR A 136 0.30 -15.95 27.22
N THR A 137 1.08 -15.64 26.17
CA THR A 137 1.56 -14.26 25.90
C THR A 137 0.81 -13.49 24.80
N GLN A 138 -0.33 -14.00 24.32
CA GLN A 138 -1.05 -13.47 23.15
C GLN A 138 -1.53 -12.00 23.21
N ASP A 139 -1.44 -11.33 24.37
CA ASP A 139 -1.90 -9.96 24.61
C ASP A 139 -0.81 -8.98 25.09
N LYS A 140 0.48 -9.33 24.93
CA LYS A 140 1.59 -8.44 25.33
C LYS A 140 1.88 -7.37 24.28
N GLY A 141 0.99 -6.40 24.12
CA GLY A 141 1.27 -5.13 23.43
C GLY A 141 2.00 -5.24 22.09
N TRP A 142 2.98 -4.37 21.87
CA TRP A 142 3.75 -4.31 20.61
C TRP A 142 4.89 -5.33 20.58
N ALA A 143 5.00 -6.09 19.48
CA ALA A 143 6.07 -7.03 19.18
C ALA A 143 6.47 -6.94 17.70
N GLU A 144 7.58 -7.57 17.30
CA GLU A 144 8.09 -7.56 15.91
C GLU A 144 7.05 -8.09 14.91
N SER A 145 6.21 -9.05 15.31
CA SER A 145 5.13 -9.57 14.47
C SER A 145 3.86 -8.71 14.46
N SER A 146 3.77 -7.62 15.24
CA SER A 146 2.59 -6.73 15.26
C SER A 146 2.34 -6.09 13.90
N PHE A 147 3.36 -5.52 13.26
CA PHE A 147 3.20 -4.87 11.95
C PHE A 147 2.72 -5.82 10.82
N PRO A 148 3.31 -7.02 10.62
CA PRO A 148 2.77 -7.97 9.64
C PRO A 148 1.36 -8.47 10.02
N LEU A 149 1.04 -8.64 11.31
CA LEU A 149 -0.30 -9.04 11.75
C LEU A 149 -1.36 -7.97 11.46
N ILE A 150 -1.04 -6.67 11.61
CA ILE A 150 -1.92 -5.57 11.20
C ILE A 150 -2.28 -5.70 9.72
N ARG A 151 -1.28 -5.87 8.85
CA ARG A 151 -1.51 -6.01 7.40
C ARG A 151 -2.35 -7.24 7.08
N LEU A 152 -2.13 -8.32 7.81
CA LEU A 152 -2.88 -9.56 7.66
C LEU A 152 -4.34 -9.40 8.09
N ASP A 153 -4.60 -8.74 9.21
CA ASP A 153 -5.96 -8.44 9.69
C ASP A 153 -6.78 -7.68 8.63
N ILE A 154 -6.17 -6.67 8.00
CA ILE A 154 -6.81 -5.86 6.94
C ILE A 154 -7.05 -6.72 5.69
N ALA A 155 -6.05 -7.45 5.21
CA ALA A 155 -6.18 -8.29 4.01
C ALA A 155 -7.23 -9.40 4.17
N ARG A 156 -7.35 -9.99 5.37
CA ARG A 156 -8.41 -10.96 5.68
C ARG A 156 -9.78 -10.30 5.71
N THR A 157 -9.91 -9.14 6.37
CA THR A 157 -11.16 -8.38 6.36
C THR A 157 -11.61 -8.08 4.93
N ARG A 158 -10.70 -7.61 4.06
CA ARG A 158 -11.00 -7.41 2.64
C ARG A 158 -11.55 -8.65 1.96
N SER A 159 -10.92 -9.82 2.19
CA SER A 159 -11.40 -11.09 1.65
C SER A 159 -12.82 -11.42 2.12
N SER A 160 -13.15 -11.14 3.39
CA SER A 160 -14.51 -11.30 3.92
C SER A 160 -15.53 -10.29 3.37
N LEU A 161 -15.10 -9.10 2.92
CA LEU A 161 -15.99 -8.14 2.27
C LEU A 161 -16.54 -8.66 0.94
N ALA A 162 -15.79 -9.52 0.24
CA ALA A 162 -16.23 -10.12 -1.02
C ALA A 162 -17.41 -11.09 -0.84
N THR A 163 -17.52 -11.72 0.34
CA THR A 163 -18.58 -12.68 0.67
C THR A 163 -19.75 -12.06 1.41
N ALA A 164 -19.59 -10.86 1.97
CA ALA A 164 -20.63 -10.16 2.73
C ALA A 164 -21.78 -9.70 1.82
N GLN A 165 -23.01 -9.88 2.31
CA GLN A 165 -24.23 -9.70 1.49
C GLN A 165 -24.78 -8.27 1.53
N SER A 166 -24.53 -7.53 2.61
CA SER A 166 -25.08 -6.19 2.81
C SER A 166 -24.00 -5.14 3.06
N LEU A 167 -24.30 -3.87 2.73
CA LEU A 167 -23.41 -2.75 3.05
C LEU A 167 -23.18 -2.66 4.57
N TYR A 168 -24.24 -2.79 5.38
CA TYR A 168 -24.15 -2.77 6.84
C TYR A 168 -23.19 -3.84 7.39
N GLU A 169 -23.27 -5.07 6.88
CA GLU A 169 -22.34 -6.14 7.27
C GLU A 169 -20.88 -5.78 6.91
N LYS A 170 -20.66 -5.24 5.71
CA LYS A 170 -19.34 -4.77 5.27
C LYS A 170 -18.78 -3.67 6.17
N GLU A 171 -19.58 -2.68 6.53
CA GLU A 171 -19.20 -1.61 7.45
C GLU A 171 -18.83 -2.16 8.83
N GLN A 172 -19.62 -3.10 9.36
CA GLN A 172 -19.32 -3.75 10.63
C GLN A 172 -17.99 -4.52 10.60
N LEU A 173 -17.70 -5.22 9.50
CA LEU A 173 -16.43 -5.95 9.34
C LEU A 173 -15.24 -4.99 9.38
N ILE A 174 -15.32 -3.84 8.69
CA ILE A 174 -14.26 -2.83 8.69
C ILE A 174 -14.11 -2.21 10.08
N GLN A 175 -15.22 -1.83 10.74
CA GLN A 175 -15.18 -1.28 12.10
C GLN A 175 -14.54 -2.26 13.09
N ARG A 176 -14.95 -3.54 13.08
CA ARG A 176 -14.36 -4.58 13.94
C ARG A 176 -12.86 -4.76 13.68
N CYS A 177 -12.45 -4.73 12.42
CA CYS A 177 -11.03 -4.79 12.05
C CYS A 177 -10.24 -3.62 12.62
N HIS A 178 -10.73 -2.40 12.41
CA HIS A 178 -10.09 -1.18 12.91
C HIS A 178 -10.01 -1.17 14.45
N SER A 179 -11.10 -1.52 15.15
CA SER A 179 -11.10 -1.63 16.61
C SER A 179 -10.10 -2.67 17.11
N ARG A 180 -10.04 -3.86 16.48
CA ARG A 180 -9.10 -4.92 16.84
C ARG A 180 -7.65 -4.48 16.67
N ILE A 181 -7.32 -3.83 15.55
CA ILE A 181 -5.96 -3.32 15.31
C ILE A 181 -5.60 -2.26 16.34
N LYS A 182 -6.54 -1.35 16.62
CA LYS A 182 -6.33 -0.25 17.57
C LYS A 182 -6.10 -0.76 18.98
N SER A 183 -6.94 -1.67 19.47
CA SER A 183 -6.82 -2.19 20.84
C SER A 183 -5.62 -3.12 21.01
N ARG A 184 -5.34 -3.99 20.03
CA ARG A 184 -4.33 -5.05 20.17
C ARG A 184 -2.90 -4.57 19.90
N TYR A 185 -2.70 -3.72 18.89
CA TYR A 185 -1.35 -3.34 18.45
C TYR A 185 -1.08 -1.85 18.69
N LEU A 186 -1.98 -0.98 18.23
CA LEU A 186 -1.70 0.47 18.22
C LEU A 186 -1.81 1.12 19.61
N ALA A 187 -2.52 0.51 20.55
CA ALA A 187 -2.61 0.99 21.94
C ALA A 187 -1.24 1.04 22.62
N SER A 188 -0.31 0.15 22.24
CA SER A 188 1.06 0.10 22.75
C SER A 188 2.05 0.94 21.94
N CYS A 189 1.61 1.57 20.85
CA CYS A 189 2.47 2.40 20.00
C CYS A 189 2.64 3.81 20.58
N ASP A 190 3.67 3.99 21.38
CA ASP A 190 4.07 5.26 22.01
C ASP A 190 4.74 6.28 21.04
N GLY A 191 5.06 5.86 19.81
CA GLY A 191 5.79 6.68 18.85
C GLY A 191 7.31 6.78 19.10
N SER A 192 7.88 6.02 20.03
CA SER A 192 9.34 6.00 20.27
C SER A 192 10.11 5.35 19.12
N GLN A 193 9.52 4.34 18.47
CA GLN A 193 10.13 3.63 17.36
C GLN A 193 9.54 4.08 16.02
N PRO A 194 10.35 4.26 14.96
CA PRO A 194 9.86 4.58 13.63
C PRO A 194 8.82 3.58 13.09
N ILE A 195 8.85 2.32 13.51
CA ILE A 195 7.88 1.30 13.08
C ILE A 195 6.47 1.58 13.64
N HIS A 196 6.35 2.21 14.82
CA HIS A 196 5.06 2.61 15.40
C HIS A 196 4.35 3.63 14.51
N TRP A 197 5.12 4.57 13.98
CA TRP A 197 4.64 5.54 13.01
C TRP A 197 4.13 4.84 11.75
N LEU A 198 4.95 3.95 11.18
CA LEU A 198 4.60 3.20 9.96
C LEU A 198 3.33 2.36 10.17
N ALA A 199 3.18 1.73 11.34
CA ALA A 199 2.02 0.91 11.67
C ALA A 199 0.72 1.73 11.75
N LYS A 200 0.73 2.87 12.46
CA LYS A 200 -0.41 3.78 12.52
C LYS A 200 -0.78 4.30 11.14
N HIS A 201 0.23 4.68 10.37
CA HIS A 201 0.08 5.20 9.02
C HIS A 201 -0.53 4.18 8.06
N VAL A 202 0.08 3.00 7.93
CA VAL A 202 -0.41 1.93 7.05
C VAL A 202 -1.81 1.46 7.46
N THR A 203 -2.11 1.43 8.76
CA THR A 203 -3.47 1.14 9.24
C THR A 203 -4.46 2.18 8.71
N GLY A 204 -4.17 3.48 8.89
CA GLY A 204 -5.05 4.55 8.43
C GLY A 204 -5.29 4.50 6.91
N VAL A 205 -4.24 4.30 6.12
CA VAL A 205 -4.32 4.17 4.66
C VAL A 205 -5.20 2.99 4.26
N LEU A 206 -4.86 1.78 4.74
CA LEU A 206 -5.51 0.56 4.29
C LEU A 206 -6.95 0.43 4.81
N ILE A 207 -7.26 0.91 6.02
CA ILE A 207 -8.65 0.95 6.51
C ILE A 207 -9.48 1.93 5.67
N SER A 208 -8.94 3.10 5.34
CA SER A 208 -9.61 4.05 4.45
C SER A 208 -9.81 3.48 3.05
N GLU A 209 -8.87 2.67 2.54
CA GLU A 209 -9.07 1.93 1.28
C GLU A 209 -10.25 0.94 1.37
N LEU A 210 -10.42 0.21 2.48
CA LEU A 210 -11.59 -0.68 2.65
C LEU A 210 -12.90 0.10 2.65
N TRP A 211 -12.96 1.23 3.37
CA TRP A 211 -14.13 2.11 3.38
C TRP A 211 -14.45 2.63 1.98
N PHE A 212 -13.41 3.00 1.25
CA PHE A 212 -13.50 3.44 -0.12
C PHE A 212 -14.03 2.33 -1.03
N GLU A 213 -13.52 1.10 -0.94
CA GLU A 213 -13.98 -0.04 -1.77
C GLU A 213 -15.49 -0.30 -1.64
N ILE A 214 -16.03 -0.25 -0.42
CA ILE A 214 -17.46 -0.58 -0.20
C ILE A 214 -18.41 0.56 -0.58
N HIS A 215 -17.94 1.80 -0.59
CA HIS A 215 -18.74 2.99 -0.89
C HIS A 215 -18.55 3.54 -2.30
N SER A 216 -17.38 3.34 -2.91
CA SER A 216 -17.09 3.77 -4.28
C SER A 216 -18.00 3.09 -5.31
N ALA A 217 -18.45 1.87 -5.01
CA ALA A 217 -19.46 1.16 -5.79
C ALA A 217 -20.86 1.83 -5.76
N GLY A 218 -21.11 2.73 -4.81
CA GLY A 218 -22.42 3.36 -4.63
C GLY A 218 -22.33 4.87 -4.50
N LEU A 219 -21.79 5.59 -5.50
CA LEU A 219 -21.94 7.03 -5.85
C LEU A 219 -22.09 8.12 -4.74
N PHE A 220 -21.92 7.78 -3.46
CA PHE A 220 -22.27 8.60 -2.29
C PHE A 220 -21.05 8.82 -1.38
N PHE A 221 -19.83 8.82 -1.93
CA PHE A 221 -18.66 9.19 -1.15
C PHE A 221 -18.35 10.68 -1.26
N SER A 222 -18.17 11.33 -0.11
CA SER A 222 -17.50 12.62 -0.08
C SER A 222 -16.11 12.46 -0.72
N ALA A 223 -15.76 13.34 -1.66
CA ALA A 223 -14.49 13.29 -2.40
C ALA A 223 -13.22 13.39 -1.50
N TRP A 224 -13.38 13.54 -0.19
CA TRP A 224 -12.32 13.82 0.78
C TRP A 224 -11.52 12.60 1.23
N CYS A 225 -12.14 11.43 1.36
CA CYS A 225 -11.46 10.24 1.87
C CYS A 225 -10.42 9.69 0.87
N PRO A 226 -10.69 9.62 -0.45
CA PRO A 226 -9.66 9.24 -1.42
C PRO A 226 -8.51 10.25 -1.44
N VAL A 227 -8.81 11.55 -1.39
CA VAL A 227 -7.82 12.64 -1.35
C VAL A 227 -6.93 12.53 -0.13
N SER A 228 -7.47 12.27 1.06
CA SER A 228 -6.62 12.05 2.24
C SER A 228 -5.74 10.81 2.08
N ILE A 229 -6.24 9.71 1.49
CA ILE A 229 -5.43 8.52 1.19
C ILE A 229 -4.22 8.86 0.29
N ILE A 230 -4.42 9.64 -0.79
CA ILE A 230 -3.35 10.00 -1.75
C ILE A 230 -2.46 11.16 -1.27
N ASP A 231 -2.91 11.96 -0.28
CA ASP A 231 -2.17 13.08 0.34
C ASP A 231 -1.20 12.58 1.42
N ILE A 232 -1.49 11.44 2.02
CA ILE A 232 -0.73 10.83 3.10
C ILE A 232 0.79 10.65 2.78
N PRO A 233 1.23 10.30 1.55
CA PRO A 233 2.65 10.26 1.22
C PRO A 233 3.36 11.62 1.18
N ARG A 234 2.64 12.75 1.18
CA ARG A 234 3.22 14.09 1.38
C ARG A 234 3.63 14.27 2.84
N GLY A 235 2.76 13.88 3.79
CA GLY A 235 3.07 13.90 5.23
C GLY A 235 4.21 12.95 5.63
N VAL A 236 4.45 11.87 4.87
CA VAL A 236 5.63 10.99 5.01
C VAL A 236 6.95 11.74 4.77
N HIS A 237 6.97 12.73 3.88
CA HIS A 237 8.20 13.45 3.55
C HIS A 237 8.57 14.49 4.63
N GLU A 238 7.58 14.94 5.37
CA GLU A 238 7.69 15.97 6.41
C GLU A 238 8.07 15.36 7.78
N ASP A 239 7.69 14.12 8.05
CA ASP A 239 7.98 13.44 9.33
C ASP A 239 9.37 12.77 9.35
N ALA A 240 10.18 13.09 10.36
CA ALA A 240 11.51 12.53 10.52
C ALA A 240 11.50 11.00 10.69
N GLN A 241 10.48 10.42 11.33
CA GLN A 241 10.35 8.97 11.53
C GLN A 241 9.98 8.24 10.23
N ALA A 242 9.30 8.92 9.32
CA ALA A 242 8.84 8.36 8.06
C ALA A 242 9.98 8.19 7.04
N LYS A 243 11.08 8.98 7.15
CA LYS A 243 12.27 8.86 6.30
C LYS A 243 12.85 7.45 6.29
N ALA A 244 12.85 6.77 7.43
CA ALA A 244 13.36 5.39 7.58
C ALA A 244 12.61 4.37 6.68
N TRP A 245 11.33 4.65 6.39
CA TRP A 245 10.42 3.74 5.67
C TRP A 245 10.08 4.22 4.26
N SER A 246 10.68 5.32 3.82
CA SER A 246 10.47 5.88 2.47
C SER A 246 10.66 4.85 1.34
N TRP A 247 11.56 3.89 1.51
CA TRP A 247 11.77 2.81 0.53
C TRP A 247 10.60 1.83 0.44
N LEU A 248 9.93 1.53 1.56
CA LEU A 248 8.80 0.61 1.63
C LEU A 248 7.55 1.26 1.05
N LEU A 249 7.34 2.54 1.34
CA LEU A 249 6.17 3.29 0.91
C LEU A 249 6.12 3.52 -0.60
N LYS A 250 7.26 3.42 -1.32
CA LYS A 250 7.28 3.45 -2.80
C LYS A 250 6.46 2.34 -3.44
N GLY A 251 6.31 1.19 -2.79
CA GLY A 251 5.48 0.09 -3.30
C GLY A 251 3.98 0.27 -3.06
N TYR A 252 3.57 1.22 -2.22
CA TYR A 252 2.16 1.53 -1.99
C TYR A 252 1.70 2.54 -3.04
N LEU A 253 1.42 2.03 -4.25
CA LEU A 253 1.07 2.85 -5.41
C LEU A 253 -0.36 3.41 -5.35
N GLN A 254 -1.21 2.91 -4.43
CA GLN A 254 -2.57 3.41 -4.16
C GLN A 254 -3.40 3.62 -5.45
N PHE A 255 -3.30 2.66 -6.38
CA PHE A 255 -3.90 2.76 -7.72
C PHE A 255 -5.42 3.03 -7.66
N GLN A 256 -6.16 2.31 -6.82
CA GLN A 256 -7.62 2.42 -6.75
C GLN A 256 -8.10 3.81 -6.26
N PRO A 257 -7.60 4.34 -5.12
CA PRO A 257 -7.89 5.73 -4.72
C PRO A 257 -7.53 6.76 -5.79
N LEU A 258 -6.36 6.61 -6.44
CA LEU A 258 -5.90 7.55 -7.46
C LEU A 258 -6.79 7.50 -8.71
N LEU A 259 -7.22 6.30 -9.13
CA LEU A 259 -8.12 6.10 -10.27
C LEU A 259 -9.46 6.78 -10.03
N PHE A 260 -10.01 6.63 -8.83
CA PHE A 260 -11.27 7.27 -8.48
C PHE A 260 -11.17 8.79 -8.47
N VAL A 261 -10.13 9.35 -7.83
CA VAL A 261 -9.92 10.81 -7.83
C VAL A 261 -9.75 11.31 -9.26
N ALA A 262 -8.94 10.63 -10.09
CA ALA A 262 -8.76 11.02 -11.49
C ALA A 262 -10.06 10.93 -12.30
N ALA A 263 -10.88 9.89 -12.08
CA ALA A 263 -12.16 9.73 -12.74
C ALA A 263 -13.16 10.82 -12.32
N GLU A 264 -13.28 11.10 -11.02
CA GLU A 264 -14.14 12.17 -10.48
C GLU A 264 -13.72 13.55 -11.00
N LEU A 265 -12.43 13.86 -10.98
CA LEU A 265 -11.87 15.10 -11.53
C LEU A 265 -12.08 15.20 -13.05
N SER A 266 -12.09 14.07 -13.76
CA SER A 266 -12.38 14.06 -15.19
C SER A 266 -13.87 14.26 -15.48
N ALA A 267 -14.77 13.85 -14.58
CA ALA A 267 -16.21 13.87 -14.78
C ALA A 267 -16.88 15.15 -14.26
N ARG A 268 -16.37 15.74 -13.17
CA ARG A 268 -16.95 16.92 -12.50
C ARG A 268 -16.24 18.23 -12.90
N SER A 269 -17.01 19.32 -12.90
CA SER A 269 -16.50 20.67 -13.12
C SER A 269 -15.61 21.10 -11.97
N MET A 270 -14.36 21.45 -12.25
CA MET A 270 -13.39 21.94 -11.28
C MET A 270 -13.66 23.43 -10.99
N GLY A 271 -14.04 23.77 -9.76
CA GLY A 271 -14.34 25.17 -9.42
C GLY A 271 -14.29 25.51 -7.93
N ASP A 272 -14.37 24.52 -7.04
CA ASP A 272 -14.20 24.70 -5.60
C ASP A 272 -12.75 24.43 -5.17
N SER A 273 -12.37 24.99 -4.01
CA SER A 273 -11.02 24.82 -3.42
C SER A 273 -10.66 23.35 -3.19
N LEU A 274 -11.66 22.49 -3.07
CA LEU A 274 -11.52 21.06 -2.82
C LEU A 274 -11.10 20.29 -4.06
N SER A 275 -11.72 20.56 -5.21
CA SER A 275 -11.34 19.91 -6.46
C SER A 275 -9.93 20.34 -6.89
N VAL A 276 -9.54 21.59 -6.64
CA VAL A 276 -8.16 22.07 -6.85
C VAL A 276 -7.16 21.29 -5.99
N ARG A 277 -7.42 21.17 -4.68
CA ARG A 277 -6.55 20.40 -3.79
C ARG A 277 -6.48 18.92 -4.20
N ALA A 278 -7.62 18.31 -4.55
CA ALA A 278 -7.68 16.93 -5.01
C ALA A 278 -6.82 16.70 -6.25
N TRP A 279 -6.85 17.64 -7.20
CA TRP A 279 -6.04 17.62 -8.42
C TRP A 279 -4.54 17.74 -8.13
N GLU A 280 -4.12 18.69 -7.29
CA GLU A 280 -2.71 18.85 -6.91
C GLU A 280 -2.17 17.58 -6.25
N VAL A 281 -2.94 17.00 -5.34
CA VAL A 281 -2.57 15.78 -4.63
C VAL A 281 -2.48 14.60 -5.61
N ALA A 282 -3.45 14.45 -6.52
CA ALA A 282 -3.48 13.35 -7.50
C ALA A 282 -2.31 13.43 -8.49
N HIS A 283 -1.99 14.62 -9.01
CA HIS A 283 -0.84 14.82 -9.89
C HIS A 283 0.48 14.56 -9.17
N ALA A 284 0.63 15.04 -7.93
CA ALA A 284 1.81 14.74 -7.12
C ALA A 284 1.93 13.23 -6.83
N ALA A 285 0.81 12.54 -6.60
CA ALA A 285 0.78 11.11 -6.36
C ALA A 285 1.18 10.30 -7.59
N PHE A 286 0.61 10.60 -8.74
CA PHE A 286 0.97 9.95 -10.00
C PHE A 286 2.43 10.22 -10.38
N GLY A 287 2.94 11.42 -10.13
CA GLY A 287 4.34 11.79 -10.38
C GLY A 287 5.36 10.95 -9.59
N ARG A 288 4.97 10.34 -8.46
CA ARG A 288 5.85 9.46 -7.67
C ARG A 288 5.98 8.05 -8.24
N TRP A 289 5.12 7.65 -9.17
CA TRP A 289 5.15 6.31 -9.74
C TRP A 289 6.40 6.08 -10.60
N PRO A 290 7.05 4.90 -10.52
CA PRO A 290 8.14 4.54 -11.42
C PRO A 290 7.74 4.65 -12.89
N ASP A 291 8.68 5.02 -13.76
CA ASP A 291 8.44 5.20 -15.19
C ASP A 291 7.88 3.94 -15.85
N GLU A 292 8.40 2.78 -15.46
CA GLU A 292 7.96 1.47 -15.91
C GLU A 292 6.49 1.24 -15.57
N THR A 293 6.09 1.57 -14.33
CA THR A 293 4.70 1.45 -13.87
C THR A 293 3.78 2.42 -14.61
N ARG A 294 4.23 3.66 -14.85
CA ARG A 294 3.44 4.65 -15.61
C ARG A 294 3.20 4.24 -17.07
N ARG A 295 4.10 3.44 -17.65
CA ARG A 295 3.96 2.91 -19.03
C ARG A 295 3.00 1.71 -19.15
N THR A 296 2.57 1.12 -18.03
CA THR A 296 1.57 0.03 -18.03
C THR A 296 0.21 0.52 -18.53
N GLY A 297 -0.71 -0.41 -18.84
CA GLY A 297 -2.09 -0.05 -19.23
C GLY A 297 -2.80 0.78 -18.14
N GLN A 298 -2.63 0.39 -16.87
CA GLN A 298 -3.16 1.12 -15.71
C GLN A 298 -2.54 2.52 -15.57
N GLY A 299 -1.22 2.64 -15.75
CA GLY A 299 -0.53 3.93 -15.71
C GLY A 299 -0.99 4.88 -16.83
N LYS A 300 -1.16 4.37 -18.05
CA LYS A 300 -1.67 5.13 -19.20
C LYS A 300 -3.12 5.59 -19.01
N LEU A 301 -3.96 4.76 -18.39
CA LEU A 301 -5.34 5.11 -18.06
C LEU A 301 -5.39 6.27 -17.05
N LEU A 302 -4.58 6.22 -16.00
CA LEU A 302 -4.48 7.32 -15.03
C LEU A 302 -3.98 8.60 -15.68
N ASP A 303 -2.94 8.51 -16.50
CA ASP A 303 -2.36 9.64 -17.21
C ASP A 303 -3.40 10.32 -18.13
N SER A 304 -4.21 9.53 -18.84
CA SER A 304 -5.26 10.09 -19.70
C SER A 304 -6.36 10.79 -18.90
N LEU A 305 -6.83 10.21 -17.80
CA LEU A 305 -7.85 10.82 -16.93
C LEU A 305 -7.35 12.14 -16.31
N LEU A 306 -6.10 12.16 -15.82
CA LEU A 306 -5.50 13.36 -15.23
C LEU A 306 -5.30 14.47 -16.28
N ARG A 307 -4.81 14.14 -17.49
CA ARG A 307 -4.68 15.10 -18.60
C ARG A 307 -6.05 15.68 -18.99
N ASN A 308 -7.06 14.84 -19.13
CA ASN A 308 -8.42 15.28 -19.46
C ASN A 308 -8.96 16.26 -18.41
N SER A 309 -8.69 15.99 -17.12
CA SER A 309 -9.08 16.89 -16.02
C SER A 309 -8.34 18.25 -16.12
N GLN A 310 -7.07 18.23 -16.52
CA GLN A 310 -6.23 19.42 -16.66
C GLN A 310 -6.65 20.31 -17.83
N GLU A 311 -6.98 19.72 -18.98
CA GLU A 311 -7.45 20.46 -20.16
C GLU A 311 -8.79 21.14 -19.89
N ARG A 312 -9.72 20.45 -19.22
CA ARG A 312 -10.99 21.02 -18.79
C ARG A 312 -10.80 22.19 -17.83
N TRP A 313 -9.94 22.04 -16.82
CA TRP A 313 -9.63 23.12 -15.88
C TRP A 313 -9.06 24.36 -16.57
N ARG A 314 -8.13 24.19 -17.53
CA ARG A 314 -7.59 25.31 -18.33
C ARG A 314 -8.66 26.01 -19.15
N GLY A 315 -9.56 25.25 -19.77
CA GLY A 315 -10.69 25.81 -20.52
C GLY A 315 -11.59 26.67 -19.64
N MET A 316 -11.95 26.18 -18.44
CA MET A 316 -12.76 26.94 -17.48
C MET A 316 -12.07 28.22 -16.98
N GLN A 317 -10.76 28.17 -16.72
CA GLN A 317 -10.01 29.36 -16.32
C GLN A 317 -9.98 30.42 -17.44
N GLN A 318 -9.86 30.00 -18.70
CA GLN A 318 -9.93 30.89 -19.85
C GLN A 318 -11.33 31.51 -20.00
N GLU A 319 -12.40 30.71 -19.88
CA GLU A 319 -13.78 31.22 -19.94
C GLU A 319 -14.09 32.19 -18.80
N ALA A 320 -13.66 31.88 -17.57
CA ALA A 320 -13.83 32.76 -16.42
C ALA A 320 -13.04 34.08 -16.58
N ALA A 321 -11.81 34.02 -17.11
CA ALA A 321 -11.02 35.21 -17.41
C ALA A 321 -11.67 36.08 -18.50
N LEU A 322 -12.21 35.46 -19.55
CA LEU A 322 -12.94 36.14 -20.63
C LEU A 322 -14.25 36.77 -20.13
N ALA A 323 -15.00 36.07 -19.27
CA ALA A 323 -16.21 36.60 -18.66
C ALA A 323 -15.91 37.78 -17.73
N THR A 324 -14.85 37.69 -16.92
CA THR A 324 -14.40 38.79 -16.05
C THR A 324 -13.93 39.99 -16.86
N ALA A 325 -13.19 39.77 -17.95
CA ALA A 325 -12.77 40.83 -18.87
C ALA A 325 -13.97 41.49 -19.58
N SER A 326 -15.02 40.71 -19.89
CA SER A 326 -16.26 41.24 -20.49
C SER A 326 -17.08 42.07 -19.51
N LEU A 327 -17.11 41.71 -18.22
CA LEU A 327 -17.77 42.47 -17.17
C LEU A 327 -17.06 43.80 -16.85
N LEU A 328 -15.72 43.84 -17.00
CA LEU A 328 -14.92 45.06 -16.84
C LEU A 328 -15.02 46.01 -18.05
N ASN A 329 -15.50 45.52 -19.20
CA ASN A 329 -15.66 46.29 -20.44
C ASN A 329 -17.10 46.78 -20.68
N VAL A 330 -17.99 46.68 -19.70
CA VAL A 330 -19.34 47.28 -19.81
C VAL A 330 -19.17 48.81 -19.85
N PRO A 331 -19.59 49.49 -20.94
CA PRO A 331 -19.53 50.95 -20.98
C PRO A 331 -20.47 51.49 -19.90
N VAL A 332 -19.98 52.41 -19.07
CA VAL A 332 -20.85 53.24 -18.23
C VAL A 332 -21.68 54.08 -19.20
N GLU A 333 -22.95 53.73 -19.40
CA GLU A 333 -23.89 54.60 -20.10
C GLU A 333 -24.02 55.89 -19.28
N ASP A 334 -23.56 56.98 -19.88
CA ASP A 334 -23.59 58.33 -19.35
C ASP A 334 -25.06 58.81 -19.39
N GLU A 335 -25.82 58.59 -18.31
CA GLU A 335 -27.16 59.17 -18.09
C GLU A 335 -27.06 60.69 -17.86
N SER A 336 -26.60 61.43 -18.88
CA SER A 336 -26.50 62.89 -18.81
C SER A 336 -26.96 63.59 -20.10
N ALA A 337 -28.09 63.18 -20.67
CA ALA A 337 -28.77 64.00 -21.69
C ALA A 337 -30.26 63.66 -21.87
N GLN A 338 -31.11 64.04 -20.90
CA GLN A 338 -32.53 64.29 -21.18
C GLN A 338 -33.07 65.32 -20.19
N ASP A 339 -32.70 66.58 -20.41
CA ASP A 339 -33.49 67.71 -19.97
C ASP A 339 -33.24 68.88 -20.94
N LYS A 340 -34.14 68.98 -21.94
CA LYS A 340 -34.59 70.22 -22.59
C LYS A 340 -35.65 69.97 -23.66
#